data_AF-A0A7C5EIE4-F1
#
_entry.id   AF-A0A7C5EIE4-F1
#
_cell.length_a   1.000
_cell.length_b   1.000
_cell.length_c   1.000
_cell.angle_alpha   90.00
_cell.angle_beta   90.00
_cell.angle_gamma   90.00
#
_symmetry.space_group_name_H-M   'P 1'
#
loop_
_entity.id
_entity.type
_entity.pdbx_description
1 polymer ?
#
loop_
_entity_poly.entity_id
_entity_poly.type
_entity_poly.pdbx_seq_one_letter_code
_entity_poly.pdbx_strand_id
1 'polypeptide(L)'
;MEIRKVIATAGAFALIAGAAFAQDISSFLNQIFSYLQQNPQVVQQVQQAVGQSVPSACQGVTFTRTLKAGMSGNDVKCLQALLNVSPQTGYFGPLTNAAVVKFQEDHADEILAPLGLTKGTGVVGPSTRAVLNKMVSGAPQVQIPTVEQAKSIWDMFVEALKKELGVAPTTPTAPTAGEEGTLTAEAMAVPTNVTVYEGDQNVAVMAFKVKAKNSAITVDRVDLTFDAGGSIVYRYINHVSVYDGDNAVKGMDLNSSTMDKSGSDYTVRLSGLNVKVEKDSEKVLTVKVSAVPVYPS
;
A
#
# COMPACT_ATOMS: atom_id res chain seq x y z
N MET A 1 29.86 21.64 9.60
CA MET A 1 29.58 22.90 8.87
C MET A 1 28.58 23.69 9.71
N GLU A 2 28.83 24.97 9.99
CA GLU A 2 27.81 25.80 10.66
C GLU A 2 26.76 26.20 9.62
N ILE A 3 25.54 25.68 9.76
CA ILE A 3 24.41 26.12 8.94
C ILE A 3 24.01 27.49 9.48
N ARG A 4 24.46 28.55 8.82
CA ARG A 4 24.35 29.91 9.35
C ARG A 4 22.91 30.39 9.40
N LYS A 5 22.08 30.03 8.40
CA LYS A 5 20.64 30.33 8.35
C LYS A 5 19.89 29.29 7.50
N VAL A 6 18.79 28.77 8.03
CA VAL A 6 17.75 28.05 7.26
C VAL A 6 16.50 28.90 7.35
N ILE A 7 15.93 29.26 6.19
CA ILE A 7 14.72 30.06 6.08
C ILE A 7 13.68 29.21 5.35
N ALA A 8 12.66 28.77 6.08
CA ALA A 8 11.44 28.25 5.46
C ALA A 8 10.57 29.42 5.04
N THR A 9 10.45 29.63 3.74
CA THR A 9 9.45 30.57 3.21
C THR A 9 8.22 29.76 2.86
N ALA A 10 7.24 29.74 3.77
CA ALA A 10 5.92 29.24 3.45
C ALA A 10 5.25 30.26 2.51
N GLY A 11 5.43 30.09 1.22
CA GLY A 11 4.72 30.88 0.21
C GLY A 11 3.22 30.57 0.27
N ALA A 12 2.47 31.33 1.04
CA ALA A 12 1.02 31.41 0.91
C ALA A 12 0.70 32.18 -0.37
N PHE A 13 0.58 31.47 -1.50
CA PHE A 13 -0.32 31.95 -2.53
C PHE A 13 -1.71 31.98 -1.89
N ALA A 14 -2.41 33.11 -1.98
CA ALA A 14 -3.85 33.16 -1.77
C ALA A 14 -4.49 32.30 -2.86
N LEU A 15 -4.50 30.99 -2.62
CA LEU A 15 -5.37 30.07 -3.30
C LEU A 15 -6.72 30.27 -2.62
N ILE A 16 -7.68 30.72 -3.43
CA ILE A 16 -9.10 30.50 -3.21
C ILE A 16 -9.23 29.12 -2.56
N ALA A 17 -9.75 29.06 -1.33
CA ALA A 17 -10.08 27.79 -0.69
C ALA A 17 -11.21 27.17 -1.51
N GLY A 18 -10.82 26.37 -2.49
CA GLY A 18 -11.70 25.70 -3.44
C GLY A 18 -10.89 24.57 -4.06
N ALA A 19 -11.12 23.36 -3.53
CA ALA A 19 -10.42 22.09 -3.77
C ALA A 19 -9.04 22.00 -3.05
N ALA A 20 -8.74 21.02 -2.20
CA ALA A 20 -9.33 19.69 -2.05
C ALA A 20 -9.11 19.15 -0.62
N PHE A 21 -10.19 19.12 0.18
CA PHE A 21 -10.35 18.12 1.25
C PHE A 21 -11.53 17.21 0.91
N ALA A 22 -11.46 16.64 -0.27
CA ALA A 22 -11.47 15.21 -0.29
C ALA A 22 -10.07 14.85 -0.80
N GLN A 23 -9.31 13.99 -0.12
CA GLN A 23 -8.74 12.93 -0.93
C GLN A 23 -9.97 12.26 -1.50
N ASP A 24 -10.37 12.74 -2.68
CA ASP A 24 -11.52 12.25 -3.41
C ASP A 24 -11.30 10.76 -3.37
N ILE A 25 -12.21 9.98 -2.76
CA ILE A 25 -12.04 8.53 -2.73
C ILE A 25 -11.73 8.08 -4.17
N SER A 26 -12.30 8.77 -5.15
CA SER A 26 -11.97 8.82 -6.58
C SER A 26 -10.48 8.97 -6.94
N SER A 27 -9.72 9.92 -6.38
CA SER A 27 -8.31 10.15 -6.70
C SER A 27 -7.40 9.10 -6.07
N PHE A 28 -7.68 8.68 -4.83
CA PHE A 28 -6.98 7.57 -4.19
C PHE A 28 -7.29 6.24 -4.88
N LEU A 29 -8.54 6.02 -5.30
CA LEU A 29 -8.95 4.87 -6.12
C LEU A 29 -8.25 4.90 -7.48
N ASN A 30 -8.21 6.05 -8.18
CA ASN A 30 -7.49 6.17 -9.45
C ASN A 30 -5.99 5.94 -9.28
N GLN A 31 -5.42 6.31 -8.14
CA GLN A 31 -4.02 6.02 -7.80
C GLN A 31 -3.79 4.53 -7.53
N ILE A 32 -4.69 3.87 -6.80
CA ILE A 32 -4.67 2.40 -6.64
C ILE A 32 -4.83 1.70 -8.00
N PHE A 33 -5.78 2.13 -8.84
CA PHE A 33 -6.02 1.54 -10.15
C PHE A 33 -4.85 1.72 -11.11
N SER A 34 -4.25 2.91 -11.15
CA SER A 34 -3.04 3.17 -11.96
C SER A 34 -1.83 2.39 -11.44
N TYR A 35 -1.67 2.25 -10.11
CA TYR A 35 -0.62 1.43 -9.52
C TYR A 35 -0.77 -0.05 -9.87
N LEU A 36 -2.00 -0.57 -9.87
CA LEU A 36 -2.29 -1.95 -10.29
C LEU A 36 -2.10 -2.15 -11.81
N GLN A 37 -2.44 -1.15 -12.64
CA GLN A 37 -2.20 -1.20 -14.10
C GLN A 37 -0.71 -1.14 -14.46
N GLN A 38 0.08 -0.33 -13.75
CA GLN A 38 1.52 -0.18 -14.00
C GLN A 38 2.32 -1.39 -13.51
N ASN A 39 1.76 -2.19 -12.59
CA ASN A 39 2.41 -3.35 -12.01
C ASN A 39 1.62 -4.66 -12.26
N PRO A 40 1.43 -5.09 -13.53
CA PRO A 40 0.75 -6.36 -13.83
C PRO A 40 1.49 -7.57 -13.24
N GLN A 41 2.78 -7.41 -12.94
CA GLN A 41 3.61 -8.39 -12.26
C GLN A 41 3.17 -8.61 -10.79
N VAL A 42 2.69 -7.57 -10.09
CA VAL A 42 2.18 -7.71 -8.71
C VAL A 42 0.88 -8.52 -8.73
N VAL A 43 0.03 -8.31 -9.74
CA VAL A 43 -1.18 -9.11 -9.95
C VAL A 43 -0.82 -10.57 -10.25
N GLN A 44 0.19 -10.82 -11.10
CA GLN A 44 0.66 -12.18 -11.38
C GLN A 44 1.34 -12.84 -10.18
N GLN A 45 2.12 -12.09 -9.39
CA GLN A 45 2.76 -12.58 -8.17
C GLN A 45 1.73 -12.87 -7.08
N VAL A 46 0.70 -12.03 -6.95
CA VAL A 46 -0.44 -12.27 -6.05
C VAL A 46 -1.28 -13.44 -6.56
N GLN A 47 -1.48 -13.62 -7.86
CA GLN A 47 -2.13 -14.84 -8.40
C GLN A 47 -1.30 -16.11 -8.13
N GLN A 48 0.04 -16.01 -8.17
CA GLN A 48 0.94 -17.11 -7.83
C GLN A 48 1.06 -17.33 -6.31
N ALA A 49 0.81 -16.30 -5.49
CA ALA A 49 0.87 -16.36 -4.03
C ALA A 49 -0.48 -16.71 -3.37
N VAL A 50 -1.59 -16.36 -4.01
CA VAL A 50 -2.97 -16.61 -3.53
C VAL A 50 -3.57 -17.85 -4.21
N GLY A 51 -3.09 -18.21 -5.41
CA GLY A 51 -3.25 -19.55 -5.92
C GLY A 51 -2.29 -20.47 -5.18
N GLN A 52 -2.80 -21.30 -4.27
CA GLN A 52 -2.12 -22.56 -3.98
C GLN A 52 -1.84 -23.20 -5.34
N SER A 53 -0.57 -23.19 -5.73
CA SER A 53 -0.14 -23.59 -7.06
C SER A 53 -0.58 -25.03 -7.25
N VAL A 54 -1.60 -25.23 -8.09
CA VAL A 54 -1.97 -26.55 -8.57
C VAL A 54 -0.66 -27.22 -8.99
N PRO A 55 -0.26 -28.36 -8.36
CA PRO A 55 1.05 -28.92 -8.60
C PRO A 55 1.27 -29.13 -10.10
N SER A 56 2.50 -28.96 -10.60
CA SER A 56 2.79 -29.12 -12.03
C SER A 56 2.31 -30.46 -12.60
N ALA A 57 2.27 -31.50 -11.77
CA ALA A 57 1.72 -32.82 -12.09
C ALA A 57 0.20 -32.83 -12.36
N CYS A 58 -0.52 -31.78 -11.98
CA CYS A 58 -1.97 -31.62 -12.09
C CYS A 58 -2.39 -30.66 -13.21
N GLN A 59 -1.46 -30.04 -13.94
CA GLN A 59 -1.81 -29.16 -15.07
C GLN A 59 -2.54 -29.95 -16.16
N GLY A 60 -3.77 -29.53 -16.49
CA GLY A 60 -4.62 -30.19 -17.50
C GLY A 60 -5.22 -31.52 -17.06
N VAL A 61 -5.11 -31.89 -15.77
CA VAL A 61 -5.68 -33.12 -15.23
C VAL A 61 -7.08 -32.84 -14.69
N THR A 62 -8.06 -33.64 -15.10
CA THR A 62 -9.39 -33.68 -14.47
C THR A 62 -9.67 -35.10 -14.04
N PHE A 63 -10.08 -35.29 -12.78
CA PHE A 63 -10.44 -36.58 -12.24
C PHE A 63 -11.80 -37.02 -12.80
N THR A 64 -11.78 -37.82 -13.86
CA THR A 64 -12.99 -38.35 -14.52
C THR A 64 -13.32 -39.77 -14.09
N ARG A 65 -12.31 -40.59 -13.77
CA ARG A 65 -12.48 -41.99 -13.34
C ARG A 65 -12.25 -42.18 -11.84
N THR A 66 -12.91 -43.18 -11.26
CA THR A 66 -12.69 -43.59 -9.87
C THR A 66 -11.27 -44.15 -9.70
N LEU A 67 -10.53 -43.67 -8.68
CA LEU A 67 -9.19 -44.16 -8.34
C LEU A 67 -9.20 -45.00 -7.06
N LYS A 68 -8.47 -46.11 -7.05
CA LYS A 68 -8.32 -47.01 -5.89
C LYS A 68 -6.93 -47.64 -5.87
N ALA A 69 -6.60 -48.28 -4.76
CA ALA A 69 -5.33 -48.99 -4.59
C ALA A 69 -5.04 -49.95 -5.76
N GLY A 70 -3.78 -49.96 -6.22
CA GLY A 70 -3.30 -50.74 -7.36
C GLY A 70 -3.42 -50.04 -8.72
N MET A 71 -4.13 -48.91 -8.82
CA MET A 71 -4.23 -48.15 -10.07
C MET A 71 -3.00 -47.30 -10.33
N SER A 72 -2.71 -47.02 -11.60
CA SER A 72 -1.63 -46.10 -12.00
C SER A 72 -2.10 -45.12 -13.08
N GLY A 73 -1.45 -43.97 -13.13
CA GLY A 73 -1.69 -42.96 -14.17
C GLY A 73 -1.27 -41.54 -13.78
N ASN A 74 -1.41 -40.64 -14.74
CA ASN A 74 -1.13 -39.20 -14.53
C ASN A 74 -2.11 -38.57 -13.53
N ASP A 75 -3.34 -39.07 -13.47
CA ASP A 75 -4.33 -38.70 -12.45
C ASP A 75 -3.89 -39.13 -11.04
N VAL A 76 -3.33 -40.32 -10.89
CA VAL A 76 -2.75 -40.77 -9.61
C VAL A 76 -1.52 -39.93 -9.24
N LYS A 77 -0.70 -39.55 -10.21
CA LYS A 77 0.46 -38.69 -9.98
C LYS A 77 0.03 -37.29 -9.52
N CYS A 78 -1.01 -36.72 -10.14
CA CYS A 78 -1.63 -35.48 -9.69
C CYS A 78 -2.21 -35.62 -8.28
N LEU A 79 -2.94 -36.71 -7.99
CA LEU A 79 -3.48 -36.98 -6.66
C LEU A 79 -2.38 -37.02 -5.60
N GLN A 80 -1.27 -37.71 -5.88
CA GLN A 80 -0.12 -37.76 -4.98
C GLN A 80 0.48 -36.36 -4.76
N ALA A 81 0.56 -35.53 -5.81
CA ALA A 81 1.06 -34.17 -5.68
C ALA A 81 0.14 -33.29 -4.84
N LEU A 82 -1.18 -33.38 -5.05
CA LEU A 82 -2.17 -32.59 -4.34
C LEU A 82 -2.28 -32.98 -2.86
N LEU A 83 -2.11 -34.27 -2.56
CA LEU A 83 -2.11 -34.79 -1.19
C LEU A 83 -0.70 -34.82 -0.55
N ASN A 84 0.29 -34.19 -1.18
CA ASN A 84 1.68 -34.12 -0.73
C ASN A 84 2.32 -35.49 -0.39
N VAL A 85 1.99 -36.52 -1.19
CA VAL A 85 2.54 -37.87 -1.09
C VAL A 85 3.84 -37.95 -1.89
N SER A 86 4.93 -38.30 -1.20
CA SER A 86 6.26 -38.49 -1.81
C SER A 86 6.73 -39.95 -1.66
N PRO A 87 7.33 -40.56 -2.71
CA PRO A 87 7.49 -40.04 -4.07
C PRO A 87 6.22 -40.12 -4.92
N GLN A 88 6.04 -39.17 -5.85
CA GLN A 88 4.93 -39.13 -6.81
C GLN A 88 5.19 -40.09 -7.98
N THR A 89 5.08 -41.39 -7.71
CA THR A 89 5.36 -42.46 -8.68
C THR A 89 4.27 -42.64 -9.73
N GLY A 90 3.09 -42.07 -9.52
CA GLY A 90 1.90 -42.34 -10.32
C GLY A 90 1.26 -43.70 -10.02
N TYR A 91 1.67 -44.39 -8.95
CA TYR A 91 1.08 -45.65 -8.47
C TYR A 91 0.29 -45.45 -7.17
N PHE A 92 -0.94 -45.94 -7.14
CA PHE A 92 -1.83 -45.84 -5.98
C PHE A 92 -1.50 -46.95 -4.99
N GLY A 93 -0.46 -46.72 -4.18
CA GLY A 93 -0.03 -47.62 -3.12
C GLY A 93 -0.69 -47.35 -1.76
N PRO A 94 -0.22 -48.05 -0.71
CA PRO A 94 -0.72 -47.87 0.66
C PRO A 94 -0.60 -46.44 1.18
N LEU A 95 0.49 -45.73 0.84
CA LEU A 95 0.70 -44.34 1.24
C LEU A 95 -0.32 -43.40 0.59
N THR A 96 -0.59 -43.57 -0.71
CA THR A 96 -1.62 -42.81 -1.41
C THR A 96 -3.01 -43.11 -0.85
N ASN A 97 -3.29 -44.37 -0.48
CA ASN A 97 -4.55 -44.76 0.15
C ASN A 97 -4.75 -44.09 1.50
N ALA A 98 -3.74 -44.11 2.37
CA ALA A 98 -3.79 -43.44 3.66
C ALA A 98 -4.00 -41.92 3.52
N ALA A 99 -3.32 -41.30 2.55
CA ALA A 99 -3.50 -39.87 2.25
C ALA A 99 -4.92 -39.56 1.75
N VAL A 100 -5.52 -40.42 0.92
CA VAL A 100 -6.91 -40.27 0.48
C VAL A 100 -7.88 -40.44 1.65
N VAL A 101 -7.67 -41.42 2.53
CA VAL A 101 -8.51 -41.61 3.74
C VAL A 101 -8.48 -40.34 4.58
N LYS A 102 -7.28 -39.83 4.88
CA LYS A 102 -7.12 -38.59 5.64
C LYS A 102 -7.81 -37.40 4.97
N PHE A 103 -7.60 -37.22 3.67
CA PHE A 103 -8.27 -36.17 2.91
C PHE A 103 -9.80 -36.26 2.96
N GLN A 104 -10.35 -37.46 2.89
CA GLN A 104 -11.79 -37.68 2.98
C GLN A 104 -12.33 -37.35 4.37
N GLU A 105 -11.57 -37.61 5.42
CA GLU A 105 -11.91 -37.26 6.79
C GLU A 105 -11.78 -35.75 7.04
N ASP A 106 -10.77 -35.10 6.47
CA ASP A 106 -10.59 -33.63 6.55
C ASP A 106 -11.71 -32.87 5.80
N HIS A 107 -12.30 -33.48 4.78
CA HIS A 107 -13.45 -32.95 4.02
C HIS A 107 -14.74 -33.77 4.26
N ALA A 108 -14.92 -34.29 5.49
CA ALA A 108 -16.01 -35.20 5.82
C ALA A 108 -17.40 -34.64 5.48
N ASP A 109 -17.63 -33.34 5.68
CA ASP A 109 -18.91 -32.69 5.41
C ASP A 109 -19.30 -32.71 3.92
N GLU A 110 -18.33 -32.57 3.02
CA GLU A 110 -18.55 -32.58 1.56
C GLU A 110 -18.50 -34.00 0.97
N ILE A 111 -17.73 -34.91 1.56
CA ILE A 111 -17.41 -36.21 0.96
C ILE A 111 -18.13 -37.37 1.65
N LEU A 112 -18.17 -37.40 2.98
CA LEU A 112 -18.61 -38.55 3.78
C LEU A 112 -20.05 -38.39 4.30
N ALA A 113 -20.41 -37.21 4.80
CA ALA A 113 -21.73 -36.92 5.36
C ALA A 113 -22.88 -37.15 4.36
N PRO A 114 -22.78 -36.77 3.07
CA PRO A 114 -23.84 -37.04 2.08
C PRO A 114 -24.03 -38.53 1.78
N LEU A 115 -23.03 -39.36 2.11
CA LEU A 115 -23.04 -40.81 1.90
C LEU A 115 -23.33 -41.59 3.19
N GLY A 116 -23.54 -40.90 4.32
CA GLY A 116 -23.74 -41.52 5.62
C GLY A 116 -22.49 -42.25 6.15
N LEU A 117 -21.30 -41.89 5.67
CA LEU A 117 -20.04 -42.49 6.06
C LEU A 117 -19.38 -41.68 7.18
N THR A 118 -18.68 -42.36 8.08
CA THR A 118 -17.98 -41.74 9.21
C THR A 118 -16.47 -41.93 9.16
N LYS A 119 -15.97 -42.69 8.17
CA LYS A 119 -14.55 -42.97 7.94
C LYS A 119 -14.20 -42.87 6.47
N GLY A 120 -12.98 -42.45 6.17
CA GLY A 120 -12.47 -42.43 4.81
C GLY A 120 -12.47 -43.85 4.21
N THR A 121 -12.90 -43.96 2.97
CA THR A 121 -12.95 -45.23 2.22
C THR A 121 -11.64 -45.53 1.50
N GLY A 122 -10.78 -44.51 1.33
CA GLY A 122 -9.54 -44.62 0.56
C GLY A 122 -9.77 -44.80 -0.96
N VAL A 123 -11.02 -44.63 -1.41
CA VAL A 123 -11.43 -44.71 -2.82
C VAL A 123 -11.84 -43.33 -3.30
N VAL A 124 -11.25 -42.86 -4.39
CA VAL A 124 -11.57 -41.56 -5.01
C VAL A 124 -12.83 -41.69 -5.87
N GLY A 125 -13.98 -41.77 -5.20
CA GLY A 125 -15.31 -41.84 -5.82
C GLY A 125 -15.85 -40.48 -6.29
N PRO A 126 -17.09 -40.42 -6.80
CA PRO A 126 -17.68 -39.18 -7.34
C PRO A 126 -17.59 -37.96 -6.41
N SER A 127 -17.91 -38.14 -5.12
CA SER A 127 -17.86 -37.04 -4.13
C SER A 127 -16.43 -36.55 -3.89
N THR A 128 -15.45 -37.46 -3.76
CA THR A 128 -14.04 -37.09 -3.63
C THR A 128 -13.51 -36.42 -4.90
N ARG A 129 -13.88 -36.90 -6.09
CA ARG A 129 -13.49 -36.27 -7.36
C ARG A 129 -14.07 -34.88 -7.51
N ALA A 130 -15.30 -34.65 -7.04
CA ALA A 130 -15.89 -33.32 -7.10
C ALA A 130 -15.04 -32.30 -6.32
N VAL A 131 -14.61 -32.65 -5.11
CA VAL A 131 -13.73 -31.79 -4.29
C VAL A 131 -12.34 -31.65 -4.93
N LEU A 132 -11.73 -32.75 -5.37
CA LEU A 132 -10.41 -32.71 -6.03
C LEU A 132 -10.43 -31.90 -7.33
N ASN A 133 -11.49 -32.00 -8.13
CA ASN A 133 -11.64 -31.22 -9.36
C ASN A 133 -11.80 -29.73 -9.06
N LYS A 134 -12.50 -29.34 -7.98
CA LYS A 134 -12.53 -27.93 -7.53
C LYS A 134 -11.13 -27.41 -7.17
N MET A 135 -10.27 -28.26 -6.60
CA MET A 135 -8.90 -27.89 -6.25
C MET A 135 -8.00 -27.78 -7.48
N VAL A 136 -8.16 -28.68 -8.47
CA VAL A 136 -7.31 -28.74 -9.67
C VAL A 136 -7.77 -27.82 -10.79
N SER A 137 -9.06 -27.46 -10.87
CA SER A 137 -9.56 -26.43 -11.81
C SER A 137 -9.17 -25.01 -11.41
N GLY A 138 -8.42 -24.86 -10.32
CA GLY A 138 -8.48 -23.69 -9.46
C GLY A 138 -9.85 -23.61 -8.80
N ALA A 139 -9.90 -23.08 -7.57
CA ALA A 139 -11.09 -22.41 -7.07
C ALA A 139 -11.69 -21.54 -8.21
N PRO A 140 -13.02 -21.28 -8.27
CA PRO A 140 -13.60 -20.38 -9.26
C PRO A 140 -12.63 -19.23 -9.37
N GLN A 141 -12.03 -19.09 -10.57
CA GLN A 141 -10.94 -18.14 -10.79
C GLN A 141 -11.36 -16.92 -10.01
N VAL A 142 -10.56 -16.48 -9.03
CA VAL A 142 -10.69 -15.10 -8.58
C VAL A 142 -10.28 -14.34 -9.83
N GLN A 143 -11.23 -14.23 -10.77
CA GLN A 143 -11.27 -13.23 -11.78
C GLN A 143 -11.30 -12.02 -10.89
N ILE A 144 -10.11 -11.48 -10.67
CA ILE A 144 -9.96 -10.13 -10.15
C ILE A 144 -10.89 -9.37 -11.07
N PRO A 145 -12.02 -8.87 -10.54
CA PRO A 145 -13.02 -8.26 -11.38
C PRO A 145 -12.28 -7.24 -12.23
N THR A 146 -12.56 -7.22 -13.52
CA THR A 146 -11.98 -6.19 -14.38
C THR A 146 -12.26 -4.84 -13.73
N VAL A 147 -11.43 -3.83 -14.04
CA VAL A 147 -11.61 -2.49 -13.45
C VAL A 147 -13.07 -2.02 -13.54
N GLU A 148 -13.75 -2.36 -14.65
CA GLU A 148 -15.20 -2.17 -14.87
C GLU A 148 -16.10 -2.90 -13.86
N GLN A 149 -15.84 -4.18 -13.61
CA GLN A 149 -16.60 -5.01 -12.69
C GLN A 149 -16.35 -4.59 -11.23
N ALA A 150 -15.12 -4.24 -10.87
CA ALA A 150 -14.77 -3.78 -9.53
C ALA A 150 -15.47 -2.45 -9.21
N LYS A 151 -15.49 -1.55 -10.21
CA LYS A 151 -16.22 -0.29 -10.15
C LYS A 151 -17.73 -0.52 -9.98
N SER A 152 -18.33 -1.44 -10.74
CA SER A 152 -19.75 -1.75 -10.63
C SER A 152 -20.14 -2.34 -9.27
N ILE A 153 -19.33 -3.25 -8.73
CA ILE A 153 -19.55 -3.85 -7.40
C ILE A 153 -19.47 -2.78 -6.31
N TRP A 154 -18.52 -1.86 -6.43
CA TRP A 154 -18.38 -0.74 -5.51
C TRP A 154 -19.58 0.21 -5.58
N ASP A 155 -20.02 0.57 -6.78
CA ASP A 155 -21.16 1.48 -6.98
C ASP A 155 -22.44 0.87 -6.35
N MET A 156 -22.66 -0.44 -6.49
CA MET A 156 -23.76 -1.15 -5.82
C MET A 156 -23.64 -1.15 -4.29
N PHE A 157 -22.43 -1.35 -3.75
CA PHE A 157 -22.21 -1.35 -2.29
C PHE A 157 -22.44 0.05 -1.70
N VAL A 158 -22.00 1.09 -2.39
CA VAL A 158 -22.21 2.49 -1.99
C VAL A 158 -23.70 2.86 -2.04
N GLU A 159 -24.44 2.40 -3.06
CA GLU A 159 -25.90 2.55 -3.11
C GLU A 159 -26.60 1.84 -1.96
N ALA A 160 -26.19 0.61 -1.64
CA ALA A 160 -26.74 -0.16 -0.52
C ALA A 160 -26.47 0.53 0.83
N LEU A 161 -25.27 1.07 1.03
CA LEU A 161 -24.87 1.76 2.27
C LEU A 161 -25.67 3.05 2.50
N LYS A 162 -25.97 3.80 1.43
CA LYS A 162 -26.81 5.01 1.50
C LYS A 162 -28.24 4.68 1.92
N LYS A 163 -28.76 3.54 1.46
CA LYS A 163 -30.11 3.07 1.79
C LYS A 163 -30.22 2.62 3.26
N GLU A 164 -29.17 1.99 3.80
CA GLU A 164 -29.15 1.47 5.17
C GLU A 164 -28.87 2.55 6.24
N LEU A 165 -28.03 3.55 5.92
CA LEU A 165 -27.65 4.61 6.87
C LEU A 165 -28.57 5.84 6.86
N GLY A 166 -29.55 5.92 5.97
CA GLY A 166 -30.46 7.07 5.90
C GLY A 166 -29.76 8.42 5.66
N VAL A 167 -28.52 8.41 5.16
CA VAL A 167 -27.80 9.62 4.76
C VAL A 167 -27.79 9.66 3.23
N ALA A 168 -28.62 10.54 2.68
CA ALA A 168 -28.63 10.82 1.25
C ALA A 168 -27.22 11.21 0.79
N PRO A 169 -26.72 10.71 -0.37
CA PRO A 169 -25.60 11.34 -1.02
C PRO A 169 -26.02 12.75 -1.40
N THR A 170 -25.42 13.76 -0.78
CA THR A 170 -25.52 15.11 -1.33
C THR A 170 -24.84 15.07 -2.69
N THR A 171 -25.65 15.14 -3.75
CA THR A 171 -25.24 15.61 -5.06
C THR A 171 -24.26 16.78 -4.87
N PRO A 172 -23.09 16.81 -5.55
CA PRO A 172 -22.16 17.91 -5.42
C PRO A 172 -22.89 19.17 -5.88
N THR A 173 -23.37 19.92 -4.89
CA THR A 173 -23.88 21.26 -5.11
C THR A 173 -22.67 22.05 -5.58
N ALA A 174 -22.84 22.82 -6.64
CA ALA A 174 -21.84 23.72 -7.18
C ALA A 174 -21.01 24.35 -6.04
N PRO A 175 -19.68 24.45 -6.20
CA PRO A 175 -18.76 24.74 -5.10
C PRO A 175 -19.27 25.96 -4.33
N THR A 176 -19.79 25.70 -3.13
CA THR A 176 -20.04 26.77 -2.18
C THR A 176 -18.67 27.34 -1.88
N ALA A 177 -18.49 28.63 -2.19
CA ALA A 177 -17.24 29.35 -1.98
C ALA A 177 -16.65 28.92 -0.63
N GLY A 178 -15.45 28.32 -0.64
CA GLY A 178 -14.85 27.89 0.62
C GLY A 178 -14.67 29.10 1.52
N GLU A 179 -14.85 28.89 2.82
CA GLU A 179 -14.62 29.93 3.82
C GLU A 179 -13.19 30.46 3.68
N GLU A 180 -13.05 31.73 3.29
CA GLU A 180 -11.75 32.38 3.14
C GLU A 180 -10.99 32.32 4.47
N GLY A 181 -9.80 31.75 4.43
CA GLY A 181 -8.91 31.58 5.57
C GLY A 181 -7.62 32.35 5.37
N THR A 182 -7.02 32.81 6.48
CA THR A 182 -5.66 33.37 6.46
C THR A 182 -4.70 32.41 7.13
N LEU A 183 -3.63 32.03 6.45
CA LEU A 183 -2.51 31.27 7.02
C LEU A 183 -1.36 32.22 7.30
N THR A 184 -0.85 32.24 8.52
CA THR A 184 0.39 32.92 8.87
C THR A 184 1.45 31.89 9.25
N ALA A 185 2.65 32.03 8.72
CA ALA A 185 3.80 31.19 9.08
C ALA A 185 4.88 32.06 9.72
N GLU A 186 5.42 31.61 10.83
CA GLU A 186 6.47 32.30 11.59
C GLU A 186 7.62 31.33 11.87
N ALA A 187 8.83 31.68 11.45
CA ALA A 187 10.02 30.91 11.80
C ALA A 187 10.27 31.00 13.31
N MET A 188 10.42 29.86 13.97
CA MET A 188 10.71 29.80 15.39
C MET A 188 12.21 30.03 15.61
N ALA A 189 12.56 30.74 16.69
CA ALA A 189 13.95 30.90 17.12
C ALA A 189 14.54 29.62 17.75
N VAL A 190 13.95 28.44 17.52
CA VAL A 190 14.40 27.16 18.08
C VAL A 190 14.32 26.11 16.98
N PRO A 191 15.36 25.29 16.79
CA PRO A 191 16.64 25.31 17.50
C PRO A 191 17.61 26.38 16.96
N THR A 192 18.37 27.05 17.84
CA THR A 192 19.42 28.02 17.49
C THR A 192 20.81 27.40 17.50
N ASN A 193 21.71 27.91 16.65
CA ASN A 193 23.15 27.56 16.64
C ASN A 193 23.41 26.05 16.53
N VAL A 194 22.59 25.35 15.75
CA VAL A 194 22.75 23.91 15.54
C VAL A 194 23.92 23.66 14.61
N THR A 195 24.90 22.89 15.09
CA THR A 195 25.96 22.35 14.25
C THR A 195 25.62 20.91 13.93
N VAL A 196 25.61 20.58 12.64
CA VAL A 196 25.45 19.21 12.16
C VAL A 196 26.85 18.66 11.86
N TYR A 197 27.14 17.48 12.41
CA TYR A 197 28.40 16.75 12.18
C TYR A 197 28.22 15.67 11.13
N GLU A 198 29.33 15.12 10.64
CA GLU A 198 29.29 14.03 9.66
C GLU A 198 28.60 12.79 10.24
N GLY A 199 27.79 12.11 9.44
CA GLY A 199 27.03 10.94 9.86
C GLY A 199 25.79 11.23 10.73
N ASP A 200 25.61 12.45 11.25
CA ASP A 200 24.44 12.81 12.06
C ASP A 200 23.13 12.58 11.29
N GLN A 201 22.13 12.01 11.97
CA GLN A 201 20.82 11.72 11.39
C GLN A 201 19.71 12.45 12.13
N ASN A 202 18.72 12.97 11.39
CA ASN A 202 17.52 13.60 11.93
C ASN A 202 17.80 14.74 12.94
N VAL A 203 18.82 15.54 12.68
CA VAL A 203 19.15 16.69 13.52
C VAL A 203 18.15 17.81 13.22
N ALA A 204 17.42 18.26 14.25
CA ALA A 204 16.54 19.40 14.12
C ALA A 204 17.35 20.68 13.91
N VAL A 205 17.09 21.40 12.82
CA VAL A 205 17.84 22.61 12.43
C VAL A 205 16.96 23.85 12.32
N MET A 206 15.63 23.67 12.26
CA MET A 206 14.67 24.76 12.23
C MET A 206 13.32 24.25 12.75
N ALA A 207 12.50 25.13 13.33
CA ALA A 207 11.08 24.93 13.42
C ALA A 207 10.34 26.17 12.91
N PHE A 208 9.11 25.99 12.42
CA PHE A 208 8.23 27.08 12.04
C PHE A 208 6.82 26.79 12.52
N LYS A 209 6.14 27.84 12.97
CA LYS A 209 4.78 27.79 13.46
C LYS A 209 3.84 28.26 12.37
N VAL A 210 2.82 27.48 12.10
CA VAL A 210 1.73 27.83 11.18
C VAL A 210 0.46 28.05 11.98
N LYS A 211 -0.25 29.14 11.68
CA LYS A 211 -1.53 29.48 12.31
C LYS A 211 -2.58 29.70 11.24
N ALA A 212 -3.69 28.99 11.34
CA ALA A 212 -4.86 29.22 10.51
C ALA A 212 -5.86 30.09 11.26
N LYS A 213 -6.42 31.10 10.58
CA LYS A 213 -7.50 31.95 11.08
C LYS A 213 -8.68 31.91 10.13
N ASN A 214 -9.88 32.12 10.67
CA ASN A 214 -11.17 32.16 9.98
C ASN A 214 -11.67 30.82 9.44
N SER A 215 -10.80 29.97 8.89
CA SER A 215 -11.12 28.62 8.45
C SER A 215 -9.97 27.64 8.70
N ALA A 216 -10.25 26.34 8.61
CA ALA A 216 -9.22 25.31 8.65
C ALA A 216 -8.43 25.33 7.33
N ILE A 217 -7.11 25.28 7.41
CA ILE A 217 -6.22 25.39 6.26
C ILE A 217 -5.26 24.20 6.29
N THR A 218 -5.03 23.60 5.13
CA THR A 218 -4.04 22.54 5.00
C THR A 218 -2.83 23.02 4.23
N VAL A 219 -1.66 22.71 4.77
CA VAL A 219 -0.38 22.99 4.17
C VAL A 219 0.01 21.81 3.29
N ASP A 220 -0.05 22.01 1.97
CA ASP A 220 0.40 21.00 0.99
C ASP A 220 1.88 21.14 0.61
N ARG A 221 2.41 22.36 0.65
CA ARG A 221 3.75 22.67 0.15
C ARG A 221 4.54 23.60 1.06
N VAL A 222 5.82 23.30 1.24
CA VAL A 222 6.80 24.16 1.92
C VAL A 222 8.07 24.24 1.07
N ASP A 223 8.57 25.47 0.90
CA ASP A 223 9.87 25.73 0.29
C ASP A 223 10.87 26.04 1.41
N LEU A 224 11.93 25.22 1.48
CA LEU A 224 13.00 25.35 2.47
C LEU A 224 14.24 25.91 1.77
N THR A 225 14.70 27.07 2.23
CA THR A 225 15.90 27.72 1.70
C THR A 225 17.05 27.59 2.69
N PHE A 226 18.18 27.14 2.18
CA PHE A 226 19.43 26.96 2.91
C PHE A 226 20.44 28.00 2.43
N ASP A 227 20.98 28.81 3.34
CA ASP A 227 22.15 29.65 3.07
C ASP A 227 23.41 28.79 3.24
N ALA A 228 24.06 28.49 2.13
CA ALA A 228 25.23 27.62 2.11
C ALA A 228 26.55 28.36 2.33
N GLY A 229 26.54 29.70 2.46
CA GLY A 229 27.76 30.50 2.61
C GLY A 229 28.80 30.27 1.49
N GLY A 230 28.34 29.97 0.27
CA GLY A 230 29.19 29.64 -0.88
C GLY A 230 29.56 28.16 -1.03
N SER A 231 29.16 27.30 -0.08
CA SER A 231 29.28 25.84 -0.21
C SER A 231 28.10 25.23 -0.97
N ILE A 232 28.17 23.93 -1.24
CA ILE A 232 27.09 23.17 -1.89
C ILE A 232 26.37 22.34 -0.83
N VAL A 233 25.11 22.65 -0.53
CA VAL A 233 24.35 22.04 0.59
C VAL A 233 24.30 20.51 0.49
N TYR A 234 23.94 19.99 -0.69
CA TYR A 234 23.78 18.54 -0.89
C TYR A 234 25.09 17.73 -0.84
N ARG A 235 26.26 18.39 -0.68
CA ARG A 235 27.54 17.72 -0.41
C ARG A 235 27.74 17.40 1.07
N TYR A 236 27.00 18.06 1.96
CA TYR A 236 27.11 17.91 3.41
C TYR A 236 25.85 17.31 4.02
N ILE A 237 24.68 17.57 3.43
CA ILE A 237 23.37 17.09 3.87
C ILE A 237 22.75 16.30 2.72
N ASN A 238 22.39 15.05 2.94
CA ASN A 238 21.77 14.20 1.90
C ASN A 238 20.27 14.04 2.06
N HIS A 239 19.68 14.41 3.19
CA HIS A 239 18.25 14.26 3.44
C HIS A 239 17.71 15.43 4.26
N VAL A 240 16.52 15.90 3.89
CA VAL A 240 15.72 16.85 4.68
C VAL A 240 14.34 16.28 4.91
N SER A 241 13.77 16.57 6.06
CA SER A 241 12.44 16.11 6.43
C SER A 241 11.72 17.10 7.34
N VAL A 242 10.41 17.18 7.18
CA VAL A 242 9.49 17.98 8.00
C VAL A 242 8.75 17.03 8.94
N TYR A 243 8.69 17.40 10.21
CA TYR A 243 8.06 16.65 11.29
C TYR A 243 6.94 17.47 11.94
N ASP A 244 5.91 16.76 12.39
CA ASP A 244 4.83 17.26 13.24
C ASP A 244 4.91 16.51 14.58
N GLY A 245 5.45 17.19 15.60
CA GLY A 245 5.93 16.53 16.82
C GLY A 245 7.03 15.52 16.50
N ASP A 246 6.81 14.26 16.87
CA ASP A 246 7.74 13.14 16.62
C ASP A 246 7.51 12.43 15.27
N ASN A 247 6.42 12.74 14.58
CA ASN A 247 6.04 12.05 13.34
C ASN A 247 6.65 12.75 12.12
N ALA A 248 7.34 11.99 11.27
CA ALA A 248 7.79 12.48 9.99
C ALA A 248 6.58 12.68 9.05
N VAL A 249 6.40 13.91 8.57
CA VAL A 249 5.34 14.26 7.59
C VAL A 249 5.83 13.97 6.18
N LYS A 250 6.99 14.52 5.83
CA LYS A 250 7.56 14.36 4.48
C LYS A 250 9.07 14.55 4.53
N GLY A 251 9.80 13.72 3.79
CA GLY A 251 11.23 13.87 3.57
C GLY A 251 11.59 13.77 2.11
N MET A 252 12.78 14.25 1.77
CA MET A 252 13.35 14.21 0.43
C MET A 252 14.86 14.14 0.50
N ASP A 253 15.45 13.33 -0.38
CA ASP A 253 16.89 13.29 -0.58
C ASP A 253 17.36 14.54 -1.32
N LEU A 254 18.41 15.16 -0.81
CA LEU A 254 19.02 16.36 -1.37
C LEU A 254 20.11 15.99 -2.37
N ASN A 255 19.98 16.50 -3.59
CA ASN A 255 20.95 16.38 -4.65
C ASN A 255 20.80 17.55 -5.64
N SER A 256 21.57 17.54 -6.73
CA SER A 256 21.55 18.61 -7.72
C SER A 256 20.25 18.73 -8.52
N SER A 257 19.41 17.70 -8.57
CA SER A 257 18.12 17.74 -9.26
C SER A 257 16.94 18.07 -8.34
N THR A 258 17.08 17.88 -7.03
CA THR A 258 16.03 18.19 -6.05
C THR A 258 16.17 19.59 -5.43
N MET A 259 17.31 20.25 -5.62
CA MET A 259 17.55 21.61 -5.12
C MET A 259 17.71 22.62 -6.24
N ASP A 260 16.96 23.71 -6.14
CA ASP A 260 17.10 24.89 -7.00
C ASP A 260 18.13 25.85 -6.38
N LYS A 261 19.20 26.15 -7.12
CA LYS A 261 20.22 27.11 -6.70
C LYS A 261 19.88 28.51 -7.21
N SER A 262 19.82 29.48 -6.30
CA SER A 262 19.71 30.92 -6.62
C SER A 262 20.78 31.69 -5.86
N GLY A 263 21.85 32.12 -6.56
CA GLY A 263 22.98 32.79 -5.91
C GLY A 263 23.71 31.89 -4.90
N SER A 264 23.74 32.30 -3.63
CA SER A 264 24.28 31.53 -2.49
C SER A 264 23.28 30.53 -1.90
N ASP A 265 22.02 30.64 -2.29
CA ASP A 265 20.91 29.98 -1.61
C ASP A 265 20.50 28.72 -2.37
N TYR A 266 20.21 27.67 -1.62
CA TYR A 266 19.69 26.42 -2.15
C TYR A 266 18.28 26.19 -1.61
N THR A 267 17.30 26.14 -2.50
CA THR A 267 15.90 25.91 -2.14
C THR A 267 15.49 24.49 -2.51
N VAL A 268 14.84 23.80 -1.58
CA VAL A 268 14.18 22.52 -1.83
C VAL A 268 12.69 22.69 -1.57
N ARG A 269 11.88 22.14 -2.48
CA ARG A 269 10.42 22.17 -2.40
C ARG A 269 9.91 20.81 -1.95
N LEU A 270 9.22 20.80 -0.81
CA LEU A 270 8.49 19.63 -0.33
C LEU A 270 7.01 19.86 -0.62
N SER A 271 6.41 19.01 -1.47
CA SER A 271 4.98 19.01 -1.79
C SER A 271 4.31 17.72 -1.30
N GLY A 272 2.98 17.74 -1.20
CA GLY A 272 2.20 16.62 -0.69
C GLY A 272 2.30 16.45 0.84
N LEU A 273 2.52 17.52 1.60
CA LEU A 273 2.61 17.48 3.07
C LEU A 273 1.28 17.10 3.72
N ASN A 274 0.16 17.58 3.17
CA ASN A 274 -1.20 17.34 3.68
C ASN A 274 -1.38 17.63 5.19
N VAL A 275 -0.66 18.63 5.73
CA VAL A 275 -0.75 18.97 7.16
C VAL A 275 -1.95 19.87 7.42
N LYS A 276 -2.98 19.34 8.08
CA LYS A 276 -4.18 20.11 8.45
C LYS A 276 -3.92 20.98 9.68
N VAL A 277 -4.25 22.27 9.57
CA VAL A 277 -4.27 23.23 10.68
C VAL A 277 -5.72 23.63 10.88
N GLU A 278 -6.28 23.27 12.04
CA GLU A 278 -7.68 23.57 12.34
C GLU A 278 -7.90 25.08 12.47
N LYS A 279 -9.16 25.51 12.28
CA LYS A 279 -9.56 26.90 12.44
C LYS A 279 -9.12 27.45 13.79
N ASP A 280 -8.53 28.64 13.78
CA ASP A 280 -8.06 29.38 14.95
C ASP A 280 -7.04 28.61 15.81
N SER A 281 -6.35 27.63 15.20
CA SER A 281 -5.34 26.80 15.84
C SER A 281 -3.93 27.07 15.28
N GLU A 282 -2.93 26.66 16.06
CA GLU A 282 -1.52 26.75 15.71
C GLU A 282 -0.91 25.34 15.66
N LYS A 283 0.03 25.12 14.75
CA LYS A 283 0.82 23.89 14.65
C LYS A 283 2.29 24.24 14.44
N VAL A 284 3.17 23.49 15.10
CA VAL A 284 4.62 23.68 14.97
C VAL A 284 5.19 22.54 14.14
N LEU A 285 5.83 22.89 13.04
CA LEU A 285 6.52 21.96 12.17
C LEU A 285 8.03 22.10 12.36
N THR A 286 8.71 20.97 12.52
CA THR A 286 10.15 20.92 12.75
C THR A 286 10.85 20.39 11.50
N VAL A 287 11.88 21.09 11.04
CA VAL A 287 12.74 20.63 9.95
C VAL A 287 13.95 19.92 10.55
N LYS A 288 14.12 18.66 10.14
CA LYS A 288 15.25 17.82 10.50
C LYS A 288 16.07 17.48 9.25
N VAL A 289 17.38 17.40 9.40
CA VAL A 289 18.32 17.08 8.32
C VAL A 289 19.22 15.92 8.72
N SER A 290 19.70 15.18 7.71
CA SER A 290 20.73 14.16 7.88
C SER A 290 21.97 14.51 7.08
N ALA A 291 23.13 14.39 7.71
CA ALA A 291 24.42 14.62 7.09
C ALA A 291 24.88 13.39 6.30
N VAL A 292 25.73 13.64 5.31
CA VAL A 292 26.48 12.58 4.64
C VAL A 292 27.43 11.90 5.63
N PRO A 293 27.75 10.60 5.44
CA PRO A 293 28.63 9.86 6.35
C PRO A 293 30.06 10.41 6.44
N VAL A 294 30.55 11.02 5.36
CA VAL A 294 31.90 11.60 5.26
C VAL A 294 31.81 12.89 4.47
N TYR A 295 32.35 13.98 5.03
CA TYR A 295 32.42 15.24 4.29
C TYR A 295 33.48 15.20 3.20
N PRO A 296 33.19 15.81 2.03
CA PRO A 296 34.20 15.91 1.00
C PRO A 296 35.36 16.80 1.46
N SER A 297 36.58 16.29 1.26
CA SER A 297 37.83 17.04 1.41
C SER A 297 37.95 18.21 0.45
#